data_AF-K1YKY9-F1
#
_entry.id   AF-K1YKY9-F1
#
_cell.length_a   1.000
_cell.length_b   1.000
_cell.length_c   1.000
_cell.angle_alpha   90.00
_cell.angle_beta   90.00
_cell.angle_gamma   90.00
#
_symmetry.space_group_name_H-M   'P 1'
#
loop_
_entity.id
_entity.type
_entity.pdbx_description
1 polymer ?
#
loop_
_entity_poly.entity_id
_entity_poly.type
_entity_poly.pdbx_seq_one_letter_code
_entity_poly.pdbx_strand_id
1 'polypeptide(L)'
;SGSPDILSRLNKSARANDGALAIRICREHGIEPEIGFLMFVPEASLTDLRANLAFLQENQLLGRLARTANLLCHRQIVLAGTSGYARFAEQNRLKKKGIFGFQGEVALANPRIEWLAELTIFACHTILRKMADRKSQIYWQMAISPVFRTANDYLVRLFHHLLEQAAGKVSLESIESVRERIAREIGRIIGN
;
A
#
# COMPACT_ATOMS: atom_id res chain seq x y z
N SER A 1 2.12 -4.76 8.88
CA SER A 1 3.45 -4.48 8.33
C SER A 1 4.28 -5.74 8.50
N GLY A 2 5.16 -6.04 7.55
CA GLY A 2 6.16 -7.10 7.63
C GLY A 2 7.51 -6.63 8.16
N SER A 3 7.72 -5.33 8.38
CA SER A 3 8.95 -4.79 8.96
C SER A 3 8.96 -4.97 10.49
N PRO A 4 9.99 -5.62 11.06
CA PRO A 4 10.19 -5.68 12.51
C PRO A 4 10.31 -4.29 13.16
N ASP A 5 11.00 -3.36 12.50
CA ASP A 5 11.23 -2.01 13.03
C ASP A 5 9.92 -1.22 13.09
N ILE A 6 9.09 -1.31 12.05
CA ILE A 6 7.76 -0.69 12.07
C ILE A 6 6.90 -1.31 13.17
N LEU A 7 6.87 -2.63 13.27
CA LEU A 7 6.05 -3.32 14.27
C LEU A 7 6.47 -2.94 15.70
N SER A 8 7.78 -2.88 15.97
CA SER A 8 8.33 -2.42 17.25
C SER A 8 7.90 -0.99 17.57
N ARG A 9 7.94 -0.07 16.59
CA ARG A 9 7.55 1.34 16.79
C ARG A 9 6.05 1.53 16.99
N LEU A 10 5.22 0.68 16.39
CA LEU A 10 3.76 0.75 16.55
C LEU A 10 3.30 0.27 17.94
N ASN A 11 4.21 -0.25 18.76
CA ASN A 11 3.95 -0.71 20.13
C ASN A 11 2.75 -1.67 20.23
N LYS A 12 2.53 -2.43 19.17
CA LYS A 12 1.62 -3.57 19.18
C LYS A 12 2.52 -4.78 19.37
N SER A 13 2.20 -5.67 20.30
CA SER A 13 2.93 -6.93 20.53
C SER A 13 2.90 -7.90 19.33
N ALA A 14 2.62 -7.42 18.13
CA ALA A 14 2.54 -8.17 16.90
C ALA A 14 3.93 -8.33 16.27
N ARG A 15 4.33 -9.57 16.02
CA ARG A 15 5.53 -9.89 15.22
C ARG A 15 5.10 -10.35 13.84
N ALA A 16 5.98 -10.16 12.84
CA ALA A 16 5.72 -10.62 11.48
C ALA A 16 5.46 -12.14 11.45
N ASN A 17 6.24 -12.92 12.21
CA ASN A 17 6.08 -14.37 12.31
C ASN A 17 4.71 -14.78 12.88
N ASP A 18 4.18 -14.05 13.85
CA ASP A 18 2.85 -14.32 14.41
C ASP A 18 1.76 -14.08 13.35
N GLY A 19 1.91 -13.02 12.55
CA GLY A 19 1.03 -12.74 11.42
C GLY A 19 1.08 -13.82 10.34
N ALA A 20 2.28 -14.27 9.97
CA ALA A 20 2.47 -15.36 9.01
C ALA A 20 1.85 -16.67 9.52
N LEU A 21 2.06 -17.00 10.80
CA LEU A 21 1.45 -18.16 11.44
C LEU A 21 -0.08 -18.09 11.42
N ALA A 22 -0.66 -16.94 11.76
CA ALA A 22 -2.11 -16.75 11.72
C ALA A 22 -2.68 -16.94 10.31
N ILE A 23 -2.02 -16.38 9.28
CA ILE A 23 -2.42 -16.56 7.88
C ILE A 23 -2.40 -18.04 7.50
N ARG A 24 -1.34 -18.77 7.89
CA ARG A 24 -1.21 -20.19 7.62
C ARG A 24 -2.33 -21.00 8.28
N ILE A 25 -2.57 -20.78 9.57
CA ILE A 25 -3.64 -21.47 10.31
C ILE A 25 -5.01 -21.23 9.67
N CYS A 26 -5.34 -19.99 9.30
CA CYS A 26 -6.59 -19.70 8.60
C CYS A 26 -6.74 -20.55 7.32
N ARG A 27 -5.69 -20.62 6.51
CA ARG A 27 -5.70 -21.39 5.25
C ARG A 27 -5.75 -22.89 5.45
N GLU A 28 -5.10 -23.42 6.48
CA GLU A 28 -5.20 -24.84 6.88
C GLU A 28 -6.66 -25.23 7.20
N HIS A 29 -7.47 -24.27 7.63
CA HIS A 29 -8.91 -24.42 7.88
C HIS A 29 -9.81 -23.94 6.71
N GLY A 30 -9.24 -23.73 5.52
CA GLY A 30 -10.01 -23.31 4.33
C GLY A 30 -10.49 -21.86 4.36
N ILE A 31 -9.98 -21.02 5.27
CA ILE A 31 -10.33 -19.61 5.39
C ILE A 31 -9.22 -18.77 4.73
N GLU A 32 -9.57 -18.02 3.68
CA GLU A 32 -8.64 -17.03 3.10
C GLU A 32 -8.80 -15.69 3.81
N PRO A 33 -7.79 -15.23 4.59
CA PRO A 33 -7.93 -14.01 5.38
C PRO A 33 -7.79 -12.74 4.53
N GLU A 34 -8.60 -11.74 4.86
CA GLU A 34 -8.31 -10.34 4.56
C GLU A 34 -7.55 -9.73 5.73
N ILE A 35 -6.45 -9.01 5.46
CA ILE A 35 -5.59 -8.49 6.51
C ILE A 35 -5.49 -6.96 6.46
N GLY A 36 -5.47 -6.36 7.65
CA GLY A 36 -5.06 -4.96 7.79
C GLY A 36 -3.54 -4.86 7.65
N PHE A 37 -3.07 -4.02 6.72
CA PHE A 37 -1.64 -3.85 6.49
C PHE A 37 -1.31 -2.38 6.27
N LEU A 38 -0.33 -1.87 7.00
CA LEU A 38 0.23 -0.53 6.81
C LEU A 38 1.47 -0.66 5.93
N MET A 39 1.36 -0.20 4.69
CA MET A 39 2.48 -0.17 3.75
C MET A 39 3.38 1.04 3.99
N PHE A 40 2.77 2.21 4.19
CA PHE A 40 3.46 3.47 4.43
C PHE A 40 3.16 4.01 5.82
N VAL A 41 4.19 4.12 6.66
CA VAL A 41 4.11 4.78 7.97
C VAL A 41 5.09 5.96 8.02
N PRO A 42 4.83 7.02 8.82
CA PRO A 42 5.57 8.28 8.75
C PRO A 42 7.09 8.15 8.86
N GLU A 43 7.57 7.19 9.65
CA GLU A 43 8.99 6.91 9.88
C GLU A 43 9.54 5.73 9.04
N ALA A 44 8.85 5.30 7.98
CA ALA A 44 9.29 4.19 7.15
C ALA A 44 10.60 4.49 6.39
N SER A 45 11.44 3.47 6.25
CA SER A 45 12.63 3.43 5.41
C SER A 45 12.42 2.56 4.16
N LEU A 46 13.37 2.59 3.23
CA LEU A 46 13.34 1.70 2.06
C LEU A 46 13.50 0.23 2.48
N THR A 47 14.31 -0.04 3.52
CA THR A 47 14.45 -1.37 4.13
C THR A 47 13.10 -1.87 4.66
N ASP A 48 12.34 -0.99 5.32
CA ASP A 48 11.01 -1.33 5.82
C ASP A 48 10.04 -1.72 4.69
N LEU A 49 10.08 -0.99 3.58
CA LEU A 49 9.24 -1.29 2.42
C LEU A 49 9.65 -2.60 1.74
N ARG A 50 10.95 -2.91 1.68
CA ARG A 50 11.44 -4.21 1.19
C ARG A 50 10.96 -5.36 2.07
N ALA A 51 11.06 -5.22 3.39
CA ALA A 51 10.56 -6.21 4.35
C ALA A 51 9.03 -6.39 4.25
N ASN A 52 8.29 -5.29 4.09
CA ASN A 52 6.85 -5.34 3.85
C ASN A 52 6.52 -6.12 2.57
N LEU A 53 7.21 -5.83 1.46
CA LEU A 53 6.98 -6.50 0.19
C LEU A 53 7.31 -7.99 0.23
N ALA A 54 8.46 -8.34 0.82
CA ALA A 54 8.86 -9.73 1.03
C ALA A 54 7.82 -10.51 1.82
N PHE A 55 7.37 -9.96 2.96
CA PHE A 55 6.32 -10.56 3.77
C PHE A 55 5.03 -10.83 2.97
N LEU A 56 4.59 -9.85 2.17
CA LEU A 56 3.37 -9.99 1.36
C LEU A 56 3.53 -11.06 0.27
N GLN A 57 4.72 -11.20 -0.33
CA GLN A 57 5.03 -12.20 -1.35
C GLN A 57 5.14 -13.61 -0.76
N GLU A 58 5.93 -13.77 0.31
CA GLU A 58 6.14 -15.04 1.01
C GLU A 58 4.81 -15.62 1.53
N ASN A 59 3.89 -14.77 1.96
CA ASN A 59 2.56 -15.16 2.43
C ASN A 59 1.50 -15.18 1.32
N GLN A 60 1.87 -15.06 0.04
CA GLN A 60 0.96 -15.15 -1.12
C GLN A 60 -0.25 -14.20 -1.04
N LEU A 61 -0.04 -12.99 -0.51
CA LEU A 61 -1.10 -12.00 -0.31
C LEU A 61 -1.34 -11.12 -1.54
N LEU A 62 -0.44 -11.16 -2.53
CA LEU A 62 -0.48 -10.31 -3.73
C LEU A 62 -1.09 -10.99 -4.96
N GLY A 63 -1.85 -12.07 -4.78
CA GLY A 63 -2.45 -12.85 -5.88
C GLY A 63 -3.85 -12.41 -6.34
N ARG A 64 -4.49 -11.44 -5.68
CA ARG A 64 -5.85 -10.97 -5.99
C ARG A 64 -5.84 -9.46 -6.16
N LEU A 65 -6.30 -8.95 -7.31
CA LEU A 65 -6.19 -7.53 -7.69
C LEU A 65 -6.72 -6.57 -6.61
N ALA A 66 -7.95 -6.80 -6.14
CA ALA A 66 -8.56 -5.97 -5.09
C ALA A 66 -7.70 -5.93 -3.82
N ARG A 67 -7.25 -7.09 -3.35
CA ARG A 67 -6.42 -7.21 -2.15
C ARG A 67 -5.05 -6.58 -2.35
N THR A 68 -4.39 -6.82 -3.48
CA THR A 68 -3.10 -6.21 -3.83
C THR A 68 -3.20 -4.69 -3.82
N ALA A 69 -4.19 -4.13 -4.51
CA ALA A 69 -4.40 -2.68 -4.56
C ALA A 69 -4.63 -2.11 -3.15
N ASN A 70 -5.46 -2.78 -2.34
CA ASN A 70 -5.75 -2.38 -0.96
C ASN A 70 -4.49 -2.42 -0.07
N LEU A 71 -3.73 -3.51 -0.11
CA LEU A 71 -2.54 -3.67 0.72
C LEU A 71 -1.43 -2.68 0.35
N LEU A 72 -1.22 -2.43 -0.95
CA LEU A 72 -0.14 -1.56 -1.42
C LEU A 72 -0.44 -0.06 -1.29
N CYS A 73 -1.71 0.36 -1.18
CA CYS A 73 -2.07 1.78 -1.08
C CYS A 73 -2.23 2.30 0.35
N HIS A 74 -2.18 1.43 1.36
CA HIS A 74 -2.44 1.87 2.73
C HIS A 74 -1.31 2.70 3.32
N ARG A 75 -1.61 3.98 3.49
CA ARG A 75 -0.87 4.93 4.31
C ARG A 75 -1.48 5.01 5.70
N GLN A 76 -0.63 5.10 6.72
CA GLN A 76 -1.09 5.29 8.09
C GLN A 76 -1.86 6.60 8.22
N ILE A 77 -3.07 6.48 8.74
CA ILE A 77 -3.83 7.56 9.34
C ILE A 77 -3.76 7.38 10.86
N VAL A 78 -3.85 8.49 11.60
CA VAL A 78 -3.98 8.45 13.06
C VAL A 78 -5.32 9.05 13.46
N LEU A 79 -5.96 8.47 14.47
CA LEU A 79 -7.30 8.88 14.89
C LEU A 79 -7.25 9.52 16.27
N ALA A 80 -8.04 10.56 16.48
CA ALA A 80 -8.14 11.24 17.77
C ALA A 80 -8.49 10.23 18.87
N GLY A 81 -7.85 10.38 20.03
CA GLY A 81 -7.93 9.42 21.13
C GLY A 81 -6.93 8.26 21.06
N THR A 82 -6.15 8.12 19.97
CA THR A 82 -5.03 7.16 19.93
C THR A 82 -3.72 7.79 20.39
N SER A 83 -2.83 6.98 20.97
CA SER A 83 -1.48 7.41 21.36
C SER A 83 -0.67 7.97 20.19
N GLY A 84 -0.85 7.40 18.99
CA GLY A 84 -0.24 7.90 17.77
C GLY A 84 -0.66 9.33 17.43
N TYR A 85 -1.96 9.65 17.59
CA TYR A 85 -2.46 11.00 17.31
C TYR A 85 -1.89 12.02 18.29
N ALA A 86 -1.87 11.73 19.59
CA ALA A 86 -1.29 12.61 20.61
C ALA A 86 0.20 12.85 20.35
N ARG A 87 0.97 11.77 20.14
CA ARG A 87 2.41 11.84 19.82
C ARG A 87 2.69 12.76 18.63
N PHE A 88 1.95 12.60 17.52
CA PHE A 88 2.19 13.41 16.34
C PHE A 88 1.69 14.85 16.47
N ALA A 89 0.67 15.09 17.30
CA ALA A 89 0.22 16.44 17.63
C ALA A 89 1.29 17.19 18.44
N GLU A 90 1.85 16.57 19.47
CA GLU A 90 2.93 17.14 20.29
C GLU A 90 4.19 17.46 19.47
N GLN A 91 4.48 16.64 18.47
CA GLN A 91 5.60 16.84 17.54
C GLN A 91 5.31 17.90 16.46
N ASN A 92 4.13 18.53 16.43
CA ASN A 92 3.68 19.42 15.35
C ASN A 92 3.74 18.78 13.95
N ARG A 93 3.60 17.45 13.87
CA ARG A 93 3.62 16.67 12.62
C ARG A 93 2.24 16.26 12.14
N LEU A 94 1.20 16.55 12.93
CA LEU A 94 -0.17 16.15 12.66
C LEU A 94 -0.91 17.17 11.79
N LYS A 95 -1.31 16.76 10.59
CA LYS A 95 -2.25 17.50 9.75
C LYS A 95 -3.67 16.97 9.99
N LYS A 96 -4.45 17.70 10.79
CA LYS A 96 -5.85 17.35 11.08
C LYS A 96 -6.71 17.46 9.82
N LYS A 97 -7.66 16.53 9.65
CA LYS A 97 -8.60 16.45 8.52
C LYS A 97 -10.04 16.41 9.02
N GLY A 98 -10.94 17.05 8.27
CA GLY A 98 -12.37 17.14 8.58
C GLY A 98 -12.72 18.17 9.66
N ILE A 99 -14.01 18.43 9.82
CA ILE A 99 -14.57 19.51 10.67
C ILE A 99 -14.13 19.39 12.13
N PHE A 100 -13.98 18.16 12.64
CA PHE A 100 -13.58 17.89 14.02
C PHE A 100 -12.11 17.47 14.17
N GLY A 101 -11.36 17.40 13.06
CA GLY A 101 -9.97 16.93 13.09
C GLY A 101 -9.79 15.50 13.61
N PHE A 102 -10.84 14.67 13.61
CA PHE A 102 -10.82 13.32 14.18
C PHE A 102 -9.79 12.43 13.50
N GLN A 103 -9.63 12.56 12.18
CA GLN A 103 -8.56 11.92 11.44
C GLN A 103 -7.38 12.88 11.28
N GLY A 104 -6.18 12.39 11.50
CA GLY A 104 -4.93 13.07 11.24
C GLY A 104 -4.09 12.35 10.21
N GLU A 105 -3.53 13.12 9.29
CA GLU A 105 -2.47 12.69 8.39
C GLU A 105 -1.12 13.12 8.94
N VAL A 106 -0.09 12.34 8.62
CA VAL A 106 1.29 12.65 8.99
C VAL A 106 2.15 12.50 7.75
N ALA A 107 3.00 13.50 7.49
CA ALA A 107 3.93 13.47 6.37
C ALA A 107 4.96 12.34 6.54
N LEU A 108 5.34 11.67 5.45
CA LEU A 108 6.43 10.72 5.48
C LEU A 108 7.74 11.50 5.62
N ALA A 109 8.59 11.07 6.54
CA ALA A 109 9.82 11.79 6.85
C ALA A 109 10.85 11.73 5.72
N ASN A 110 10.83 10.65 4.92
CA ASN A 110 11.76 10.44 3.82
C ASN A 110 11.10 10.84 2.48
N PRO A 111 11.62 11.85 1.76
CA PRO A 111 11.06 12.29 0.48
C PRO A 111 11.01 11.19 -0.60
N ARG A 112 11.95 10.24 -0.57
CA ARG A 112 11.96 9.10 -1.51
C ARG A 112 10.82 8.13 -1.23
N ILE A 113 10.46 7.97 0.04
CA ILE A 113 9.32 7.16 0.47
C ILE A 113 8.01 7.88 0.15
N GLU A 114 7.95 9.20 0.35
CA GLU A 114 6.80 10.02 -0.06
C GLU A 114 6.57 9.92 -1.57
N TRP A 115 7.62 10.06 -2.39
CA TRP A 115 7.54 9.89 -3.84
C TRP A 115 7.01 8.51 -4.25
N LEU A 116 7.52 7.44 -3.63
CA LEU A 116 7.07 6.07 -3.90
C LEU A 116 5.60 5.87 -3.50
N ALA A 117 5.22 6.37 -2.32
CA ALA A 117 3.87 6.28 -1.80
C ALA A 117 2.87 7.00 -2.71
N GLU A 118 3.16 8.24 -3.11
CA GLU A 118 2.30 9.04 -3.99
C GLU A 118 2.02 8.36 -5.34
N LEU A 119 3.01 7.68 -5.91
CA LEU A 119 2.86 6.96 -7.18
C LEU A 119 2.16 5.61 -7.02
N THR A 120 2.49 4.87 -5.97
CA THR A 120 1.85 3.58 -5.66
C THR A 120 0.37 3.76 -5.35
N ILE A 121 0.05 4.73 -4.48
CA ILE A 121 -1.33 5.05 -4.08
C ILE A 121 -2.11 5.52 -5.30
N PHE A 122 -1.52 6.37 -6.15
CA PHE A 122 -2.15 6.79 -7.40
C PHE A 122 -2.49 5.60 -8.32
N ALA A 123 -1.57 4.66 -8.52
CA ALA A 123 -1.79 3.48 -9.34
C ALA A 123 -2.93 2.61 -8.76
N CYS A 124 -2.85 2.31 -7.46
CA CYS A 124 -3.83 1.47 -6.77
C CYS A 124 -5.22 2.10 -6.77
N HIS A 125 -5.35 3.40 -6.46
CA HIS A 125 -6.63 4.10 -6.52
C HIS A 125 -7.19 4.20 -7.95
N THR A 126 -6.33 4.26 -8.97
CA THR A 126 -6.76 4.22 -10.36
C THR A 126 -7.33 2.85 -10.71
N ILE A 127 -6.68 1.77 -10.31
CA ILE A 127 -7.21 0.40 -10.42
C ILE A 127 -8.53 0.27 -9.66
N LEU A 128 -8.60 0.67 -8.38
CA LEU A 128 -9.81 0.53 -7.56
C LEU A 128 -11.00 1.29 -8.15
N ARG A 129 -10.78 2.50 -8.69
CA ARG A 129 -11.82 3.25 -9.42
C ARG A 129 -12.29 2.50 -10.66
N LYS A 130 -11.36 1.93 -11.43
CA LYS A 130 -11.72 1.07 -12.58
C LYS A 130 -12.43 -0.21 -12.15
N MET A 131 -12.14 -0.76 -10.98
CA MET A 131 -12.89 -1.90 -10.45
C MET A 131 -14.32 -1.52 -10.05
N ALA A 132 -14.57 -0.29 -9.65
CA ALA A 132 -15.90 0.22 -9.30
C ALA A 132 -16.77 0.59 -10.53
N ASP A 133 -16.16 0.78 -11.70
CA ASP A 133 -16.85 1.14 -12.94
C ASP A 133 -17.43 -0.10 -13.62
N ARG A 134 -18.76 -0.14 -13.80
CA ARG A 134 -19.49 -1.24 -14.47
C ARG A 134 -19.09 -1.48 -15.91
N LYS A 135 -18.51 -0.47 -16.59
CA LYS A 135 -18.06 -0.58 -17.99
C LYS A 135 -16.65 -1.13 -18.11
N SER A 136 -15.92 -1.20 -17.00
CA SER A 136 -14.53 -1.64 -16.97
C SER A 136 -14.41 -3.15 -17.09
N GLN A 137 -13.39 -3.61 -17.80
CA GLN A 137 -13.06 -5.03 -17.93
C GLN A 137 -12.61 -5.69 -16.61
N ILE A 138 -12.37 -4.88 -15.57
CA ILE A 138 -12.03 -5.32 -14.22
C ILE A 138 -13.12 -4.98 -13.20
N TYR A 139 -14.37 -4.77 -13.62
CA TYR A 139 -15.48 -4.51 -12.71
C TYR A 139 -15.60 -5.63 -11.66
N TRP A 140 -15.68 -5.26 -10.39
CA TRP A 140 -15.49 -6.18 -9.26
C TRP A 140 -16.50 -7.35 -9.18
N GLN A 141 -17.67 -7.23 -9.82
CA GLN A 141 -18.68 -8.31 -9.87
C GLN A 141 -18.52 -9.24 -11.08
N MET A 142 -17.60 -8.95 -12.00
CA MET A 142 -17.34 -9.82 -13.14
C MET A 142 -16.52 -11.04 -12.72
N ALA A 143 -16.63 -12.11 -13.50
CA ALA A 143 -15.73 -13.24 -13.39
C ALA A 143 -14.28 -12.79 -13.60
N ILE A 144 -13.36 -13.34 -12.81
CA ILE A 144 -11.94 -13.04 -12.91
C ILE A 144 -11.46 -13.45 -14.32
N SER A 145 -11.02 -12.45 -15.08
CA SER A 145 -10.46 -12.63 -16.43
C SER A 145 -8.93 -12.52 -16.40
N PRO A 146 -8.23 -12.87 -17.49
CA PRO A 146 -6.79 -12.62 -17.61
C PRO A 146 -6.40 -11.16 -17.37
N VAL A 147 -7.29 -10.19 -17.64
CA VAL A 147 -7.06 -8.76 -17.42
C VAL A 147 -6.85 -8.44 -15.94
N PHE A 148 -7.59 -9.09 -15.03
CA PHE A 148 -7.38 -8.94 -13.58
C PHE A 148 -5.96 -9.33 -13.18
N ARG A 149 -5.47 -10.45 -13.73
CA ARG A 149 -4.11 -10.94 -13.46
C ARG A 149 -3.07 -9.98 -14.01
N THR A 150 -3.22 -9.55 -15.26
CA THR A 150 -2.30 -8.57 -15.87
C THR A 150 -2.23 -7.26 -15.09
N ALA A 151 -3.38 -6.73 -14.66
CA ALA A 151 -3.44 -5.53 -13.82
C ALA A 151 -2.80 -5.75 -12.44
N ASN A 152 -3.00 -6.93 -11.85
CA ASN A 152 -2.42 -7.29 -10.55
C ASN A 152 -0.89 -7.35 -10.63
N ASP A 153 -0.39 -8.09 -11.62
CA ASP A 153 1.05 -8.27 -11.84
C ASP A 153 1.72 -6.93 -12.18
N TYR A 154 1.00 -6.04 -12.88
CA TYR A 154 1.44 -4.68 -13.11
C TYR A 154 1.62 -3.90 -11.80
N LEU A 155 0.66 -3.92 -10.87
CA LEU A 155 0.80 -3.23 -9.58
C LEU A 155 2.01 -3.74 -8.79
N VAL A 156 2.20 -5.06 -8.75
CA VAL A 156 3.34 -5.68 -8.05
C VAL A 156 4.67 -5.28 -8.70
N ARG A 157 4.78 -5.38 -10.03
CA ARG A 157 6.00 -4.97 -10.76
C ARG A 157 6.27 -3.48 -10.63
N LEU A 158 5.24 -2.64 -10.71
CA LEU A 158 5.35 -1.20 -10.53
C LEU A 158 5.92 -0.89 -9.15
N PHE A 159 5.42 -1.53 -8.09
CA PHE A 159 5.93 -1.33 -6.74
C PHE A 159 7.42 -1.65 -6.64
N HIS A 160 7.84 -2.82 -7.16
CA HIS A 160 9.27 -3.21 -7.21
C HIS A 160 10.11 -2.15 -7.93
N HIS A 161 9.66 -1.74 -9.12
CA HIS A 161 10.38 -0.77 -9.93
C HIS A 161 10.53 0.58 -9.22
N LEU A 162 9.46 1.10 -8.63
CA LEU A 162 9.52 2.35 -7.87
C LEU A 162 10.44 2.23 -6.65
N LEU A 163 10.46 1.08 -5.98
CA LEU A 163 11.34 0.81 -4.85
C LEU A 163 12.82 0.79 -5.25
N GLU A 164 13.14 0.20 -6.41
CA GLU A 164 14.48 0.23 -6.99
C GLU A 164 14.91 1.63 -7.40
N GLN A 165 14.03 2.39 -8.06
CA GLN A 165 14.33 3.78 -8.41
C GLN A 165 14.57 4.65 -7.18
N ALA A 166 13.71 4.52 -6.17
CA ALA A 166 13.85 5.22 -4.89
C ALA A 166 15.16 4.87 -4.17
N ALA A 167 15.66 3.64 -4.31
CA ALA A 167 16.93 3.22 -3.71
C ALA A 167 18.17 3.62 -4.52
N GLY A 168 18.12 3.53 -5.84
CA GLY A 168 19.33 3.57 -6.69
C GLY A 168 19.59 4.88 -7.42
N LYS A 169 18.59 5.74 -7.64
CA LYS A 169 18.78 6.96 -8.43
C LYS A 169 19.29 8.14 -7.59
N VAL A 170 20.21 8.92 -8.16
CA VAL A 170 20.67 10.19 -7.57
C VAL A 170 19.52 11.20 -7.50
N SER A 171 18.73 11.30 -8.58
CA SER A 171 17.52 12.13 -8.66
C SER A 171 16.30 11.30 -9.06
N LEU A 172 15.14 11.66 -8.50
CA LEU A 172 13.87 11.03 -8.85
C LEU A 172 13.16 11.85 -9.92
N GLU A 173 12.49 11.16 -10.83
CA GLU A 173 11.66 11.79 -11.86
C GLU A 173 10.47 12.52 -11.21
N SER A 174 9.92 13.54 -11.87
CA SER A 174 8.76 14.26 -11.35
C SER A 174 7.55 13.33 -11.20
N ILE A 175 6.78 13.54 -10.13
CA ILE A 175 5.60 12.72 -9.83
C ILE A 175 4.61 12.77 -11.00
N GLU A 176 4.43 13.93 -11.62
CA GLU A 176 3.52 14.16 -12.74
C GLU A 176 3.88 13.27 -13.94
N SER A 177 5.16 13.27 -14.33
CA SER A 177 5.63 12.46 -15.47
C SER A 177 5.41 10.97 -15.24
N VAL A 178 5.69 10.49 -14.02
CA VAL A 178 5.49 9.07 -13.70
C VAL A 178 4.01 8.72 -13.59
N ARG A 179 3.17 9.62 -13.03
CA ARG A 179 1.69 9.43 -12.99
C ARG A 179 1.10 9.29 -14.38
N GLU A 180 1.51 10.12 -15.33
CA GLU A 180 1.04 10.01 -16.70
C GLU A 180 1.40 8.65 -17.33
N ARG A 181 2.64 8.18 -17.13
CA ARG A 181 3.04 6.84 -17.61
C ARG A 181 2.21 5.74 -16.95
N ILE A 182 2.00 5.82 -15.63
CA ILE A 182 1.18 4.86 -14.90
C ILE A 182 -0.25 4.84 -15.45
N ALA A 183 -0.85 6.02 -15.67
CA ALA A 183 -2.21 6.13 -16.18
C ALA A 183 -2.33 5.58 -17.60
N ARG A 184 -1.38 5.89 -18.49
CA ARG A 184 -1.33 5.35 -19.86
C ARG A 184 -1.22 3.82 -19.84
N GLU A 185 -0.34 3.28 -19.00
CA GLU A 185 -0.12 1.83 -18.91
C GLU A 185 -1.33 1.09 -18.33
N ILE A 186 -1.96 1.63 -17.28
CA ILE A 186 -3.22 1.08 -16.75
C ILE A 186 -4.32 1.12 -17.81
N GLY A 187 -4.43 2.24 -18.56
CA GLY A 187 -5.39 2.36 -19.66
C GLY A 187 -5.15 1.33 -20.75
N ARG A 188 -3.90 1.06 -21.11
CA ARG A 188 -3.50 0.03 -22.07
C ARG A 188 -3.85 -1.39 -21.59
N ILE A 189 -3.63 -1.69 -20.31
CA ILE A 189 -3.90 -3.01 -19.72
C ILE A 189 -5.40 -3.29 -19.67
N ILE A 190 -6.20 -2.29 -19.26
CA ILE A 190 -7.64 -2.48 -19.03
C ILE A 190 -8.44 -2.28 -20.32
N GLY A 191 -7.92 -1.51 -21.29
CA GLY A 191 -8.49 -1.34 -22.63
C GLY A 191 -9.87 -0.68 -22.65
N ASN A 192 -9.88 0.63 -22.97
CA ASN A 192 -11.01 1.57 -23.11
C ASN A 192 -12.16 1.43 -22.09
#